data_AF-A0A7S4USF2-F1
#
_entry.id   AF-A0A7S4USF2-F1
#
_cell.length_a   1.000
_cell.length_b   1.000
_cell.length_c   1.000
_cell.angle_alpha   90.00
_cell.angle_beta   90.00
_cell.angle_gamma   90.00
#
_symmetry.space_group_name_H-M   'P 1'
#
loop_
_entity.id
_entity.type
_entity.pdbx_description
1 polymer ?
#
loop_
_entity_poly.entity_id
_entity_poly.type
_entity_poly.pdbx_seq_one_letter_code
_entity_poly.pdbx_strand_id
1 'polypeptide(L)'
;FGLSQMQLSRCLLRGRPKLSLVVAQEEARTRGGLCLSTSYQHNSARLDWRCAKGHEWTATLGSVRNGRTWCPQCARERQSLGLGAAIDLATSRGGRCLSATYSSSKAKLRWECAEGHQWDASLHSTRSVGSWCPHCGLRRRRLGLDAADALAAANGGRCLSRHYEHANQKLRWQCAEGHEWEASLSSVKYQRSWCPWCWRLRSALSIRVAAQIAVSRGGLCLSKTLVNCKSPLTWRCAEGHTWSVALNHVKYSGSWCPQCASGRSERDVRRIFETIFPGHAFPSCRPSFLKGGRGRRLELDGYCESLALAFEYNGEQHYTACSYFHQGKGSSYASLLDRDSLKLHLCRLVGVRVVVVPFWVKDRWSFVRCYLLRWFSISVLFPIPLGV
;
A
#
# COMPACT_ATOMS: atom_id res chain seq x y z
N PHE A 1 63.72 6.27 2.82
CA PHE A 1 62.32 6.01 2.44
C PHE A 1 61.80 7.26 1.73
N GLY A 2 62.01 7.44 0.43
CA GLY A 2 61.42 6.62 -0.63
C GLY A 2 60.19 7.33 -1.20
N LEU A 3 60.34 8.60 -1.63
CA LEU A 3 59.31 9.29 -2.39
C LEU A 3 59.55 9.02 -3.87
N SER A 4 58.65 8.23 -4.43
CA SER A 4 58.58 7.70 -5.79
C SER A 4 58.74 8.78 -6.86
N GLN A 5 59.78 8.66 -7.69
CA GLN A 5 59.92 9.30 -9.00
C GLN A 5 58.88 8.75 -9.99
N MET A 6 57.62 9.18 -9.85
CA MET A 6 56.67 9.19 -10.96
C MET A 6 56.37 10.64 -11.31
N GLN A 7 57.21 11.21 -12.18
CA GLN A 7 56.88 12.25 -13.16
C GLN A 7 58.19 12.85 -13.67
N LEU A 8 58.77 12.25 -14.72
CA LEU A 8 59.63 12.93 -15.72
C LEU A 8 60.07 11.91 -16.78
N SER A 9 59.23 11.71 -17.79
CA SER A 9 59.61 11.29 -19.17
C SER A 9 58.35 11.04 -20.01
N ARG A 10 57.52 12.08 -20.15
CA ARG A 10 56.43 12.12 -21.12
C ARG A 10 56.56 13.37 -21.98
N CYS A 11 57.65 13.45 -22.72
CA CYS A 11 57.81 14.32 -23.88
C CYS A 11 59.04 13.87 -24.65
N LEU A 12 58.82 13.05 -25.69
CA LEU A 12 59.54 13.06 -26.97
C LEU A 12 58.96 11.96 -27.86
N LEU A 13 58.76 12.28 -29.15
CA LEU A 13 58.31 11.44 -30.27
C LEU A 13 56.80 11.30 -30.49
N ARG A 14 56.14 12.42 -30.82
CA ARG A 14 55.02 12.39 -31.79
C ARG A 14 55.59 12.15 -33.19
N GLY A 15 55.81 10.89 -33.52
CA GLY A 15 56.00 10.41 -34.89
C GLY A 15 55.31 9.05 -35.00
N ARG A 16 54.41 8.86 -35.98
CA ARG A 16 53.82 7.53 -36.21
C ARG A 16 54.98 6.55 -36.50
N PRO A 17 55.13 5.43 -35.77
CA PRO A 17 56.20 4.49 -36.03
C PRO A 17 56.11 4.03 -37.49
N LYS A 18 57.23 4.14 -38.24
CA LYS A 18 57.30 3.68 -39.62
C LYS A 18 56.87 2.22 -39.66
N LEU A 19 55.89 1.92 -40.50
CA LEU A 19 55.42 0.55 -40.69
C LEU A 19 56.61 -0.30 -41.17
N SER A 20 56.91 -1.37 -40.45
CA SER A 20 58.06 -2.24 -40.70
C SER A 20 57.68 -3.70 -40.45
N LEU A 21 58.50 -4.63 -40.93
CA LEU A 21 58.28 -6.05 -40.71
C LEU A 21 58.23 -6.42 -39.22
N VAL A 22 59.08 -5.79 -38.41
CA VAL A 22 59.12 -5.97 -36.96
C VAL A 22 57.79 -5.56 -36.33
N VAL A 23 57.19 -4.44 -36.80
CA VAL A 23 55.86 -4.01 -36.37
C VAL A 23 54.79 -5.03 -36.78
N ALA A 24 54.90 -5.64 -37.97
CA ALA A 24 53.96 -6.68 -38.40
C ALA A 24 54.06 -7.95 -37.55
N GLN A 25 55.27 -8.41 -37.24
CA GLN A 25 55.50 -9.58 -36.40
C GLN A 25 55.01 -9.37 -34.96
N GLU A 26 55.25 -8.20 -34.40
CA GLU A 26 54.76 -7.84 -33.06
C GLU A 26 53.23 -7.73 -33.02
N GLU A 27 52.62 -7.15 -34.06
CA GLU A 27 51.16 -7.05 -34.19
C GLU A 27 50.49 -8.44 -34.34
N ALA A 28 51.19 -9.41 -34.97
CA ALA A 28 50.73 -10.79 -35.01
C ALA A 28 50.84 -11.47 -33.64
N ARG A 29 51.98 -11.29 -32.97
CA ARG A 29 52.27 -11.87 -31.65
C ARG A 29 51.29 -11.39 -30.58
N THR A 30 51.00 -10.09 -30.53
CA THR A 30 50.02 -9.50 -29.60
C THR A 30 48.61 -10.03 -29.80
N ARG A 31 48.25 -10.47 -31.01
CA ARG A 31 46.96 -11.11 -31.31
C ARG A 31 47.00 -12.64 -31.29
N GLY A 32 48.07 -13.23 -30.75
CA GLY A 32 48.22 -14.68 -30.60
C GLY A 32 48.37 -15.42 -31.92
N GLY A 33 48.99 -14.81 -32.92
CA GLY A 33 49.33 -15.48 -34.18
C GLY A 33 50.71 -15.10 -34.70
N LEU A 34 50.97 -15.41 -35.97
CA LEU A 34 52.27 -15.30 -36.61
C LEU A 34 52.16 -14.51 -37.92
N CYS A 35 53.16 -13.68 -38.19
CA CYS A 35 53.41 -13.15 -39.53
C CYS A 35 54.41 -14.10 -40.20
N LEU A 36 54.00 -14.73 -41.30
CA LEU A 36 54.80 -15.70 -42.05
C LEU A 36 55.72 -15.03 -43.09
N SER A 37 55.42 -13.79 -43.47
CA SER A 37 56.25 -13.05 -44.42
C SER A 37 57.59 -12.63 -43.81
N THR A 38 58.65 -12.70 -44.62
CA THR A 38 60.03 -12.40 -44.22
C THR A 38 60.54 -11.05 -44.72
N SER A 39 59.73 -10.30 -45.49
CA SER A 39 60.09 -8.97 -45.99
C SER A 39 58.90 -8.01 -45.96
N TYR A 40 59.18 -6.73 -45.76
CA TYR A 40 58.19 -5.64 -45.80
C TYR A 40 58.69 -4.53 -46.71
N GLN A 41 58.16 -4.46 -47.93
CA GLN A 41 58.68 -3.57 -48.96
C GLN A 41 58.02 -2.17 -48.93
N HIS A 42 56.70 -2.10 -48.74
CA HIS A 42 55.95 -0.84 -48.75
C HIS A 42 54.57 -0.99 -48.07
N ASN A 43 53.84 0.11 -47.86
CA ASN A 43 52.64 0.13 -46.99
C ASN A 43 51.40 -0.63 -47.50
N SER A 44 51.32 -0.85 -48.81
CA SER A 44 50.32 -1.72 -49.44
C SER A 44 50.80 -3.16 -49.64
N ALA A 45 52.02 -3.51 -49.21
CA ALA A 45 52.52 -4.87 -49.32
C ALA A 45 51.61 -5.81 -48.50
N ARG A 46 51.17 -6.88 -49.15
CA ARG A 46 50.37 -7.92 -48.50
C ARG A 46 51.34 -8.89 -47.83
N LEU A 47 51.06 -9.18 -46.56
CA LEU A 47 51.79 -10.13 -45.76
C LEU A 47 50.89 -11.35 -45.52
N ASP A 48 51.53 -12.48 -45.27
CA ASP A 48 50.88 -13.73 -44.92
C ASP A 48 50.85 -13.87 -43.40
N TRP A 49 49.67 -14.19 -42.89
CA TRP A 49 49.36 -14.23 -41.46
C TRP A 49 48.77 -15.58 -41.09
N ARG A 50 49.07 -16.06 -39.89
CA ARG A 50 48.46 -17.27 -39.31
C ARG A 50 47.92 -16.94 -37.92
N CYS A 51 46.69 -17.34 -37.59
CA CYS A 51 46.14 -17.14 -36.24
C CYS A 51 46.37 -18.37 -35.34
N ALA A 52 46.08 -18.24 -34.03
CA ALA A 52 46.16 -19.34 -33.05
C ALA A 52 45.43 -20.62 -33.47
N LYS A 53 44.33 -20.51 -34.23
CA LYS A 53 43.56 -21.66 -34.74
C LYS A 53 44.16 -22.31 -36.00
N GLY A 54 45.30 -21.81 -36.49
CA GLY A 54 45.95 -22.32 -37.70
C GLY A 54 45.43 -21.75 -39.02
N HIS A 55 44.44 -20.87 -39.01
CA HIS A 55 43.96 -20.25 -40.25
C HIS A 55 44.99 -19.28 -40.83
N GLU A 56 45.21 -19.40 -42.14
CA GLU A 56 46.14 -18.58 -42.90
C GLU A 56 45.40 -17.60 -43.82
N TRP A 57 45.88 -16.36 -43.91
CA TRP A 57 45.33 -15.36 -44.83
C TRP A 57 46.36 -14.30 -45.22
N THR A 58 46.15 -13.69 -46.40
CA THR A 58 47.03 -12.67 -46.96
C THR A 58 46.39 -11.28 -46.88
N ALA A 59 46.97 -10.37 -46.08
CA ALA A 59 46.44 -9.03 -45.82
C ALA A 59 47.56 -7.99 -45.61
N THR A 60 47.27 -6.71 -45.81
CA THR A 60 48.24 -5.64 -45.55
C THR A 60 48.35 -5.35 -44.05
N LEU A 61 49.53 -4.89 -43.60
CA LEU A 61 49.74 -4.49 -42.19
C LEU A 61 48.74 -3.42 -41.73
N GLY A 62 48.42 -2.45 -42.59
CA GLY A 62 47.42 -1.42 -42.28
C GLY A 62 46.01 -1.98 -42.08
N SER A 63 45.62 -2.99 -42.86
CA SER A 63 44.33 -3.68 -42.73
C SER A 63 44.26 -4.52 -41.46
N VAL A 64 45.34 -5.20 -41.11
CA VAL A 64 45.43 -6.02 -39.90
C VAL A 64 45.44 -5.17 -38.63
N ARG A 65 46.20 -4.07 -38.64
CA ARG A 65 46.36 -3.17 -37.48
C ARG A 65 45.11 -2.33 -37.20
N ASN A 66 44.47 -1.80 -38.24
CA ASN A 66 43.33 -0.89 -38.11
C ASN A 66 41.99 -1.56 -38.39
N GLY A 67 41.98 -2.82 -38.86
CA GLY A 67 40.78 -3.57 -39.17
C GLY A 67 40.04 -4.07 -37.94
N ARG A 68 38.73 -4.26 -38.07
CA ARG A 68 37.88 -4.83 -37.00
C ARG A 68 38.02 -6.34 -36.83
N THR A 69 38.68 -7.01 -37.78
CA THR A 69 38.78 -8.47 -37.85
C THR A 69 40.23 -8.88 -38.00
N TRP A 70 40.72 -9.63 -37.02
CA TRP A 70 42.05 -10.23 -37.03
C TRP A 70 42.15 -11.37 -38.05
N CYS A 71 41.33 -12.42 -37.90
CA CYS A 71 41.30 -13.55 -38.81
C CYS A 71 39.90 -13.66 -39.47
N PRO A 72 39.81 -13.59 -40.82
CA PRO A 72 38.52 -13.66 -41.54
C PRO A 72 37.75 -14.96 -41.31
N GLN A 73 38.46 -16.08 -41.23
CA GLN A 73 37.85 -17.40 -41.02
C GLN A 73 37.29 -17.54 -39.60
N CYS A 74 38.06 -17.16 -38.57
CA CYS A 74 37.56 -17.09 -37.18
C CYS A 74 36.37 -16.13 -37.03
N ALA A 75 36.33 -15.04 -37.78
CA ALA A 75 35.19 -14.12 -37.77
C ALA A 75 33.93 -14.74 -38.40
N ARG A 76 34.09 -15.54 -39.47
CA ARG A 76 32.99 -16.27 -40.11
C ARG A 76 32.45 -17.39 -39.20
N GLU A 77 33.32 -18.13 -38.52
CA GLU A 77 32.91 -19.11 -37.49
C GLU A 77 32.13 -18.46 -36.35
N ARG A 78 32.56 -17.27 -35.90
CA ARG A 78 31.85 -16.49 -34.87
C ARG A 78 30.45 -16.05 -35.34
N GLN A 79 30.25 -15.82 -36.64
CA GLN A 79 28.93 -15.51 -37.19
C GLN A 79 28.01 -16.73 -37.18
N SER A 80 28.53 -17.93 -37.44
CA SER A 80 27.79 -19.20 -37.31
C SER A 80 27.35 -19.47 -35.86
N LEU A 81 28.20 -19.18 -34.87
CA LEU A 81 27.82 -19.22 -33.45
C LEU A 81 26.68 -18.23 -33.11
N GLY A 82 26.63 -17.09 -33.79
CA GLY A 82 25.55 -16.10 -33.64
C GLY A 82 24.19 -16.62 -34.12
N LEU A 83 24.16 -17.44 -35.17
CA LEU A 83 22.94 -18.11 -35.63
C LEU A 83 22.55 -19.28 -34.73
N GLY A 84 23.51 -20.07 -34.25
CA GLY A 84 23.26 -21.13 -33.25
C GLY A 84 22.59 -20.58 -31.99
N ALA A 85 23.13 -19.49 -31.44
CA ALA A 85 22.53 -18.81 -30.28
C ALA A 85 21.11 -18.27 -30.55
N ALA A 86 20.77 -17.95 -31.80
CA ALA A 86 19.41 -17.54 -32.18
C ALA A 86 18.43 -18.72 -32.22
N ILE A 87 18.88 -19.86 -32.74
CA ILE A 87 18.09 -21.10 -32.79
C ILE A 87 17.84 -21.61 -31.37
N ASP A 88 18.85 -21.61 -30.51
CA ASP A 88 18.72 -22.01 -29.10
C ASP A 88 17.74 -21.12 -28.35
N LEU A 89 17.83 -19.80 -28.56
CA LEU A 89 16.93 -18.82 -27.95
C LEU A 89 15.48 -19.01 -28.40
N ALA A 90 15.27 -19.34 -29.67
CA ALA A 90 13.93 -19.60 -30.19
C ALA A 90 13.36 -20.87 -29.58
N THR A 91 14.16 -21.94 -29.55
CA THR A 91 13.78 -23.24 -28.99
C THR A 91 13.46 -23.13 -27.51
N SER A 92 14.30 -22.42 -26.73
CA SER A 92 14.08 -22.22 -25.28
C SER A 92 12.81 -21.44 -24.96
N ARG A 93 12.22 -20.75 -25.94
CA ARG A 93 10.95 -20.01 -25.81
C ARG A 93 9.80 -20.64 -26.59
N GLY A 94 9.95 -21.91 -26.98
CA GLY A 94 8.92 -22.68 -27.67
C GLY A 94 8.60 -22.16 -29.07
N GLY A 95 9.56 -21.53 -29.76
CA GLY A 95 9.39 -21.05 -31.13
C GLY A 95 10.58 -21.38 -32.02
N ARG A 96 10.65 -20.75 -33.19
CA ARG A 96 11.61 -21.08 -34.26
C ARG A 96 12.30 -19.83 -34.79
N CYS A 97 13.57 -19.96 -35.16
CA CYS A 97 14.28 -18.99 -35.98
C CYS A 97 14.19 -19.46 -37.45
N LEU A 98 13.59 -18.65 -38.32
CA LEU A 98 13.37 -18.97 -39.73
C LEU A 98 14.47 -18.44 -40.66
N SER A 99 15.36 -17.58 -40.14
CA SER A 99 16.48 -17.05 -40.92
C SER A 99 17.63 -18.05 -41.05
N ALA A 100 18.11 -18.25 -42.27
CA ALA A 100 19.22 -19.14 -42.57
C ALA A 100 20.61 -18.51 -42.39
N THR A 101 20.71 -17.18 -42.29
CA THR A 101 21.99 -16.45 -42.21
C THR A 101 21.94 -15.37 -41.13
N TYR A 102 23.09 -15.08 -40.51
CA TYR A 102 23.25 -14.02 -39.53
C TYR A 102 24.44 -13.13 -39.89
N SER A 103 24.15 -11.98 -40.48
CA SER A 103 25.18 -11.10 -41.04
C SER A 103 25.80 -10.15 -40.00
N SER A 104 25.05 -9.74 -38.97
CA SER A 104 25.55 -8.84 -37.92
C SER A 104 24.63 -8.79 -36.69
N SER A 105 25.10 -8.17 -35.60
CA SER A 105 24.30 -7.91 -34.38
C SER A 105 23.06 -7.03 -34.58
N LYS A 106 23.02 -6.27 -35.67
CA LYS A 106 21.85 -5.45 -36.06
C LYS A 106 20.98 -6.12 -37.12
N ALA A 107 21.42 -7.26 -37.67
CA ALA A 107 20.64 -7.98 -38.67
C ALA A 107 19.33 -8.44 -38.04
N LYS A 108 18.22 -8.19 -38.74
CA LYS A 108 16.92 -8.72 -38.36
C LYS A 108 16.88 -10.20 -38.76
N LEU A 109 16.55 -11.04 -37.79
CA LEU A 109 16.21 -12.43 -38.01
C LEU A 109 14.69 -12.54 -38.02
N ARG A 110 14.18 -13.50 -38.80
CA ARG A 110 12.77 -13.85 -38.81
C ARG A 110 12.51 -14.92 -37.75
N TRP A 111 11.56 -14.66 -36.88
CA TRP A 111 11.20 -15.49 -35.73
C TRP A 111 9.77 -15.96 -35.85
N GLU A 112 9.46 -17.07 -35.20
CA GLU A 112 8.12 -17.63 -35.05
C GLU A 112 7.91 -18.07 -33.60
N CYS A 113 6.75 -17.80 -33.00
CA CYS A 113 6.42 -18.27 -31.64
C CYS A 113 5.58 -19.55 -31.66
N ALA A 114 5.33 -20.14 -30.48
CA ALA A 114 4.48 -21.32 -30.31
C ALA A 114 3.05 -21.14 -30.88
N GLU A 115 2.54 -19.91 -30.89
CA GLU A 115 1.20 -19.58 -31.43
C GLU A 115 1.23 -19.30 -32.95
N GLY A 116 2.37 -19.49 -33.62
CA GLY A 116 2.52 -19.32 -35.07
C GLY A 116 2.71 -17.87 -35.56
N HIS A 117 2.80 -16.89 -34.66
CA HIS A 117 3.07 -15.50 -35.07
C HIS A 117 4.50 -15.36 -35.56
N GLN A 118 4.68 -14.72 -36.72
CA GLN A 118 5.99 -14.44 -37.29
C GLN A 118 6.35 -12.97 -37.21
N TRP A 119 7.60 -12.64 -36.88
CA TRP A 119 8.08 -11.25 -36.82
C TRP A 119 9.58 -11.13 -37.12
N ASP A 120 10.00 -9.95 -37.56
CA ASP A 120 11.39 -9.66 -37.89
C ASP A 120 12.04 -8.79 -36.78
N ALA A 121 13.05 -9.33 -36.09
CA ALA A 121 13.73 -8.65 -34.99
C ALA A 121 15.20 -9.08 -34.87
N SER A 122 16.05 -8.22 -34.30
CA SER A 122 17.45 -8.59 -34.04
C SER A 122 17.55 -9.58 -32.88
N LEU A 123 18.59 -10.42 -32.88
CA LEU A 123 18.90 -11.33 -31.77
C LEU A 123 19.07 -10.60 -30.44
N HIS A 124 19.66 -9.39 -30.46
CA HIS A 124 19.82 -8.59 -29.26
C HIS A 124 18.47 -8.15 -28.67
N SER A 125 17.55 -7.67 -29.53
CA SER A 125 16.23 -7.22 -29.09
C SER A 125 15.33 -8.36 -28.58
N THR A 126 15.45 -9.58 -29.12
CA THR A 126 14.64 -10.73 -28.70
C THR A 126 15.17 -11.42 -27.43
N ARG A 127 16.39 -11.09 -27.00
CA ARG A 127 16.95 -11.56 -25.72
C ARG A 127 16.37 -10.84 -24.51
N SER A 128 15.91 -9.59 -24.66
CA SER A 128 15.41 -8.82 -23.53
C SER A 128 14.16 -9.48 -22.93
N VAL A 129 14.02 -9.36 -21.60
CA VAL A 129 12.90 -9.97 -20.88
C VAL A 129 11.60 -9.29 -21.33
N GLY A 130 10.62 -10.07 -21.78
CA GLY A 130 9.30 -9.59 -22.17
C GLY A 130 9.14 -9.15 -23.64
N SER A 131 10.17 -9.27 -24.48
CA SER A 131 10.15 -8.84 -25.89
C SER A 131 10.00 -9.97 -26.90
N TRP A 132 9.70 -11.20 -26.45
CA TRP A 132 9.71 -12.40 -27.30
C TRP A 132 8.82 -12.26 -28.53
N CYS A 133 7.49 -12.27 -28.38
CA CYS A 133 6.56 -12.14 -29.50
C CYS A 133 5.71 -10.86 -29.35
N PRO A 134 5.67 -9.96 -30.35
CA PRO A 134 4.92 -8.70 -30.26
C PRO A 134 3.41 -8.95 -30.20
N HIS A 135 2.89 -9.96 -30.89
CA HIS A 135 1.45 -10.30 -30.89
C HIS A 135 1.01 -10.88 -29.54
N CYS A 136 1.73 -11.88 -29.03
CA CYS A 136 1.45 -12.43 -27.69
C CYS A 136 1.71 -11.37 -26.60
N GLY A 137 2.70 -10.49 -26.79
CA GLY A 137 2.95 -9.33 -25.92
C GLY A 137 1.79 -8.34 -25.90
N LEU A 138 1.22 -8.00 -27.06
CA LEU A 138 0.04 -7.13 -27.17
C LEU A 138 -1.19 -7.75 -26.51
N ARG A 139 -1.41 -9.06 -26.69
CA ARG A 139 -2.49 -9.79 -26.01
C ARG A 139 -2.34 -9.73 -24.49
N ARG A 140 -1.12 -9.91 -23.96
CA ARG A 140 -0.82 -9.75 -22.52
C ARG A 140 -0.99 -8.31 -22.04
N ARG A 141 -0.79 -7.30 -22.90
CA ARG A 141 -1.02 -5.88 -22.56
C ARG A 141 -2.50 -5.52 -22.42
N ARG A 142 -3.40 -6.18 -23.16
CA ARG A 142 -4.86 -5.98 -23.00
C ARG A 142 -5.35 -6.35 -21.60
N LEU A 143 -4.79 -7.40 -21.00
CA LEU A 143 -5.03 -7.76 -19.59
C LEU A 143 -4.63 -6.64 -18.59
N GLY A 144 -3.83 -5.65 -19.02
CA GLY A 144 -3.48 -4.46 -18.24
C GLY A 144 -4.52 -3.34 -18.28
N LEU A 145 -5.29 -3.20 -19.38
CA LEU A 145 -6.41 -2.25 -19.46
C LEU A 145 -7.63 -2.78 -18.70
N ASP A 146 -7.92 -4.07 -18.79
CA ASP A 146 -8.99 -4.68 -17.99
C ASP A 146 -8.75 -4.46 -16.48
N ALA A 147 -7.48 -4.55 -16.06
CA ALA A 147 -7.08 -4.24 -14.69
C ALA A 147 -7.23 -2.74 -14.35
N ALA A 148 -7.02 -1.84 -15.31
CA ALA A 148 -7.24 -0.41 -15.15
C ALA A 148 -8.74 -0.08 -15.00
N ASP A 149 -9.58 -0.69 -15.82
CA ASP A 149 -11.03 -0.52 -15.78
C ASP A 149 -11.62 -1.08 -14.48
N ALA A 150 -11.20 -2.28 -14.06
CA ALA A 150 -11.59 -2.86 -12.79
C ALA A 150 -11.17 -1.98 -11.60
N LEU A 151 -9.95 -1.44 -11.63
CA LEU A 151 -9.45 -0.53 -10.59
C LEU A 151 -10.22 0.78 -10.55
N ALA A 152 -10.57 1.33 -11.73
CA ALA A 152 -11.37 2.54 -11.82
C ALA A 152 -12.79 2.31 -11.26
N ALA A 153 -13.43 1.21 -11.65
CA ALA A 153 -14.76 0.84 -11.15
C ALA A 153 -14.76 0.64 -9.63
N ALA A 154 -13.75 -0.03 -9.07
CA ALA A 154 -13.61 -0.23 -7.63
C ALA A 154 -13.48 1.09 -6.83
N ASN A 155 -12.98 2.16 -7.46
CA ASN A 155 -12.88 3.50 -6.88
C ASN A 155 -14.04 4.43 -7.29
N GLY A 156 -15.11 3.89 -7.88
CA GLY A 156 -16.27 4.66 -8.31
C GLY A 156 -15.97 5.62 -9.47
N GLY A 157 -15.14 5.21 -10.43
CA GLY A 157 -14.79 6.00 -11.60
C GLY A 157 -14.58 5.16 -12.86
N ARG A 158 -13.98 5.77 -13.88
CA ARG A 158 -13.70 5.11 -15.18
C ARG A 158 -12.30 5.44 -15.70
N CYS A 159 -11.70 4.47 -16.39
CA CYS A 159 -10.54 4.75 -17.24
C CYS A 159 -11.03 5.25 -18.59
N LEU A 160 -10.47 6.35 -19.08
CA LEU A 160 -10.82 6.95 -20.38
C LEU A 160 -9.84 6.54 -21.49
N SER A 161 -8.68 5.99 -21.13
CA SER A 161 -7.66 5.56 -22.07
C SER A 161 -8.01 4.23 -22.73
N ARG A 162 -7.84 4.15 -24.05
CA ARG A 162 -8.10 2.93 -24.84
C ARG A 162 -6.85 2.14 -25.20
N HIS A 163 -5.66 2.65 -24.83
CA HIS A 163 -4.36 2.08 -25.22
C HIS A 163 -3.40 2.07 -24.03
N TYR A 164 -2.71 0.94 -23.82
CA TYR A 164 -1.67 0.76 -22.81
C TYR A 164 -0.49 -0.03 -23.39
N GLU A 165 0.61 0.67 -23.61
CA GLU A 165 1.79 0.18 -24.31
C GLU A 165 2.92 -0.24 -23.37
N HIS A 166 3.06 0.45 -22.22
CA HIS A 166 4.15 0.22 -21.26
C HIS A 166 3.78 0.63 -19.83
N ALA A 167 4.50 0.06 -18.85
CA ALA A 167 4.18 0.14 -17.41
C ALA A 167 4.00 1.57 -16.85
N ASN A 168 4.80 2.51 -17.38
CA ASN A 168 4.86 3.90 -16.94
C ASN A 168 3.97 4.84 -17.76
N GLN A 169 3.24 4.32 -18.76
CA GLN A 169 2.33 5.13 -19.55
C GLN A 169 1.26 5.72 -18.64
N LYS A 170 1.00 7.03 -18.81
CA LYS A 170 -0.11 7.69 -18.13
C LYS A 170 -1.41 7.31 -18.82
N LEU A 171 -2.35 6.84 -18.03
CA LEU A 171 -3.74 6.63 -18.42
C LEU A 171 -4.56 7.84 -17.97
N ARG A 172 -5.63 8.16 -18.70
CA ARG A 172 -6.63 9.15 -18.31
C ARG A 172 -7.70 8.48 -17.45
N TRP A 173 -8.02 9.09 -16.32
CA TRP A 173 -8.95 8.60 -15.32
C TRP A 173 -10.02 9.65 -15.07
N GLN A 174 -11.22 9.20 -14.67
CA GLN A 174 -12.28 10.08 -14.18
C GLN A 174 -12.92 9.49 -12.92
N CYS A 175 -13.20 10.32 -11.92
CA CYS A 175 -13.91 9.91 -10.70
C CYS A 175 -15.42 10.14 -10.81
N ALA A 176 -16.21 9.66 -9.84
CA ALA A 176 -17.65 9.91 -9.75
C ALA A 176 -18.04 11.40 -9.83
N GLU A 177 -17.26 12.28 -9.19
CA GLU A 177 -17.46 13.74 -9.22
C GLU A 177 -17.09 14.40 -10.58
N GLY A 178 -16.70 13.62 -11.59
CA GLY A 178 -16.39 14.10 -12.93
C GLY A 178 -14.97 14.65 -13.15
N HIS A 179 -14.13 14.73 -12.11
CA HIS A 179 -12.75 15.20 -12.27
C HIS A 179 -11.92 14.25 -13.13
N GLU A 180 -11.14 14.78 -14.07
CA GLU A 180 -10.27 14.02 -14.96
C GLU A 180 -8.79 14.26 -14.66
N TRP A 181 -7.97 13.20 -14.56
CA TRP A 181 -6.51 13.32 -14.43
C TRP A 181 -5.76 12.26 -15.22
N GLU A 182 -4.45 12.49 -15.35
CA GLU A 182 -3.50 11.53 -15.91
C GLU A 182 -2.61 10.92 -14.83
N ALA A 183 -2.56 9.59 -14.77
CA ALA A 183 -1.67 8.85 -13.87
C ALA A 183 -1.36 7.45 -14.44
N SER A 184 -0.22 6.86 -14.07
CA SER A 184 0.08 5.48 -14.46
C SER A 184 -0.77 4.48 -13.67
N LEU A 185 -1.02 3.30 -14.23
CA LEU A 185 -1.75 2.22 -13.57
C LEU A 185 -1.10 1.82 -12.24
N SER A 186 0.23 1.76 -12.20
CA SER A 186 1.01 1.48 -10.98
C SER A 186 0.81 2.55 -9.91
N SER A 187 0.83 3.83 -10.29
CA SER A 187 0.57 4.94 -9.37
C SER A 187 -0.81 4.84 -8.75
N VAL A 188 -1.84 4.60 -9.56
CA VAL A 188 -3.22 4.53 -9.08
C VAL A 188 -3.47 3.30 -8.21
N LYS A 189 -2.83 2.17 -8.53
CA LYS A 189 -2.98 0.92 -7.77
C LYS A 189 -2.34 0.97 -6.39
N TYR A 190 -1.16 1.57 -6.27
CA TYR A 190 -0.36 1.50 -5.04
C TYR A 190 -0.38 2.79 -4.21
N GLN A 191 -0.86 3.92 -4.73
CA GLN A 191 -1.01 5.13 -3.93
C GLN A 191 -2.32 5.13 -3.13
N ARG A 192 -2.31 5.83 -1.99
CA ARG A 192 -3.46 5.97 -1.09
C ARG A 192 -4.49 7.02 -1.55
N SER A 193 -4.30 7.62 -2.72
CA SER A 193 -5.15 8.70 -3.25
C SER A 193 -5.58 8.38 -4.68
N TRP A 194 -6.89 8.19 -4.86
CA TRP A 194 -7.52 7.93 -6.14
C TRP A 194 -7.59 9.18 -7.03
N CYS A 195 -8.37 10.19 -6.63
CA CYS A 195 -8.54 11.45 -7.36
C CYS A 195 -7.81 12.60 -6.64
N PRO A 196 -6.89 13.34 -7.30
CA PRO A 196 -6.15 14.44 -6.68
C PRO A 196 -7.05 15.58 -6.15
N TRP A 197 -8.14 15.90 -6.85
CA TRP A 197 -9.07 16.95 -6.42
C TRP A 197 -9.95 16.49 -5.27
N CYS A 198 -10.55 15.30 -5.35
CA CYS A 198 -11.34 14.76 -4.24
C CYS A 198 -10.46 14.56 -3.01
N TRP A 199 -9.22 14.10 -3.16
CA TRP A 199 -8.26 14.01 -2.07
C TRP A 199 -7.98 15.39 -1.47
N ARG A 200 -7.72 16.42 -2.29
CA ARG A 200 -7.44 17.78 -1.81
C ARG A 200 -8.65 18.40 -1.13
N LEU A 201 -9.87 18.24 -1.66
CA LEU A 201 -11.12 18.67 -1.04
C LEU A 201 -11.35 17.95 0.31
N ARG A 202 -11.13 16.63 0.35
CA ARG A 202 -11.21 15.84 1.59
C ARG A 202 -10.11 16.20 2.58
N SER A 203 -8.96 16.69 2.13
CA SER A 203 -7.83 17.09 2.98
C SER A 203 -7.92 18.54 3.45
N ALA A 204 -8.58 19.41 2.69
CA ALA A 204 -8.81 20.81 3.04
C ALA A 204 -9.70 20.92 4.29
N LEU A 205 -9.38 21.91 5.14
CA LEU A 205 -10.28 22.37 6.19
C LEU A 205 -11.10 23.51 5.59
N SER A 206 -12.36 23.23 5.23
CA SER A 206 -13.29 24.23 4.73
C SER A 206 -14.64 24.12 5.44
N ILE A 207 -15.40 25.20 5.42
CA ILE A 207 -16.75 25.20 6.02
C ILE A 207 -17.70 24.23 5.31
N ARG A 208 -17.52 24.01 3.99
CA ARG A 208 -18.26 22.99 3.23
C ARG A 208 -17.96 21.58 3.74
N VAL A 209 -16.70 21.29 4.03
CA VAL A 209 -16.29 19.99 4.61
C VAL A 209 -16.86 19.83 6.02
N ALA A 210 -16.89 20.89 6.83
CA ALA A 210 -17.53 20.86 8.15
C ALA A 210 -19.02 20.50 8.05
N ALA A 211 -19.75 21.14 7.13
CA ALA A 211 -21.17 20.85 6.89
C ALA A 211 -21.40 19.40 6.45
N GLN A 212 -20.60 18.89 5.49
CA GLN A 212 -20.70 17.49 5.04
C GLN A 212 -20.43 16.48 6.16
N ILE A 213 -19.41 16.72 6.99
CA ILE A 213 -19.11 15.86 8.15
C ILE A 213 -20.24 15.90 9.18
N ALA A 214 -20.90 17.04 9.34
CA ALA A 214 -22.04 17.13 10.24
C ALA A 214 -23.22 16.30 9.74
N VAL A 215 -23.58 16.46 8.46
CA VAL A 215 -24.68 15.69 7.83
C VAL A 215 -24.40 14.19 7.89
N SER A 216 -23.18 13.74 7.58
CA SER A 216 -22.83 12.32 7.62
C SER A 216 -22.88 11.71 9.02
N ARG A 217 -22.85 12.54 10.07
CA ARG A 217 -23.00 12.14 11.48
C ARG A 217 -24.37 12.48 12.07
N GLY A 218 -25.35 12.75 11.20
CA GLY A 218 -26.73 13.04 11.60
C GLY A 218 -26.87 14.35 12.37
N GLY A 219 -26.01 15.34 12.11
CA GLY A 219 -26.05 16.63 12.77
C GLY A 219 -25.84 17.81 11.81
N LEU A 220 -25.63 18.99 12.39
CA LEU A 220 -25.51 20.26 11.69
C LEU A 220 -24.26 21.02 12.14
N CYS A 221 -23.57 21.64 11.19
CA CYS A 221 -22.59 22.69 11.48
C CYS A 221 -23.33 24.03 11.46
N LEU A 222 -23.41 24.70 12.61
CA LEU A 222 -24.10 25.98 12.76
C LEU A 222 -23.23 27.18 12.34
N SER A 223 -21.90 27.00 12.36
CA SER A 223 -20.96 28.02 11.87
C SER A 223 -21.08 28.15 10.34
N LYS A 224 -21.10 29.40 9.87
CA LYS A 224 -21.17 29.75 8.43
C LYS A 224 -19.82 30.10 7.81
N THR A 225 -18.81 30.37 8.65
CA THR A 225 -17.46 30.73 8.22
C THR A 225 -16.42 29.95 9.03
N LEU A 226 -15.28 29.65 8.41
CA LEU A 226 -14.11 29.09 9.07
C LEU A 226 -12.95 30.07 8.86
N VAL A 227 -12.54 30.73 9.94
CA VAL A 227 -11.47 31.74 9.90
C VAL A 227 -10.10 31.05 9.81
N ASN A 228 -9.90 29.97 10.58
CA ASN A 228 -8.70 29.13 10.49
C ASN A 228 -8.97 27.68 10.97
N CYS A 229 -7.99 26.79 10.83
CA CYS A 229 -8.17 25.36 11.17
C CYS A 229 -8.30 25.07 12.68
N LYS A 230 -7.95 26.03 13.54
CA LYS A 230 -8.04 25.96 15.00
C LYS A 230 -9.27 26.70 15.54
N SER A 231 -9.93 27.53 14.72
CA SER A 231 -11.09 28.30 15.16
C SER A 231 -12.24 27.33 15.43
N PRO A 232 -12.84 27.41 16.63
CA PRO A 232 -13.90 26.50 16.99
C PRO A 232 -15.12 26.76 16.11
N LEU A 233 -15.71 25.67 15.60
CA LEU A 233 -17.00 25.71 14.92
C LEU A 233 -18.07 25.25 15.90
N THR A 234 -19.28 25.76 15.74
CA THR A 234 -20.45 25.36 16.50
C THR A 234 -21.16 24.23 15.77
N TRP A 235 -21.42 23.14 16.49
CA TRP A 235 -22.01 21.90 15.98
C TRP A 235 -23.28 21.57 16.74
N ARG A 236 -24.21 20.86 16.10
CA ARG A 236 -25.41 20.27 16.70
C ARG A 236 -25.55 18.81 16.27
N CYS A 237 -25.87 17.88 17.16
CA CYS A 237 -26.12 16.48 16.80
C CYS A 237 -27.62 16.19 16.58
N ALA A 238 -27.97 14.98 16.15
CA ALA A 238 -29.34 14.52 15.97
C ALA A 238 -30.21 14.74 17.21
N GLU A 239 -29.65 14.50 18.39
CA GLU A 239 -30.31 14.65 19.70
C GLU A 239 -30.45 16.12 20.15
N GLY A 240 -30.05 17.09 19.32
CA GLY A 240 -30.19 18.52 19.59
C GLY A 240 -29.08 19.16 20.45
N HIS A 241 -28.15 18.39 21.01
CA HIS A 241 -27.04 18.94 21.78
C HIS A 241 -26.15 19.83 20.93
N THR A 242 -25.79 21.01 21.46
CA THR A 242 -24.93 21.99 20.77
C THR A 242 -23.58 22.09 21.49
N TRP A 243 -22.47 22.06 20.75
CA TRP A 243 -21.12 22.20 21.31
C TRP A 243 -20.18 22.93 20.35
N SER A 244 -19.06 23.42 20.87
CA SER A 244 -18.08 24.19 20.12
C SER A 244 -16.72 23.49 20.12
N VAL A 245 -16.22 23.16 18.93
CA VAL A 245 -14.91 22.49 18.74
C VAL A 245 -14.37 22.74 17.34
N ALA A 246 -13.06 22.75 17.18
CA ALA A 246 -12.44 22.95 15.87
C ALA A 246 -12.63 21.76 14.92
N LEU A 247 -12.69 22.05 13.62
CA LEU A 247 -12.93 21.06 12.55
C LEU A 247 -11.88 19.94 12.52
N ASN A 248 -10.62 20.25 12.84
CA ASN A 248 -9.54 19.25 12.88
C ASN A 248 -9.80 18.15 13.92
N HIS A 249 -10.33 18.49 15.10
CA HIS A 249 -10.69 17.50 16.12
C HIS A 249 -11.80 16.59 15.59
N VAL A 250 -12.87 17.17 15.06
CA VAL A 250 -14.01 16.39 14.52
C VAL A 250 -13.60 15.49 13.34
N LYS A 251 -12.69 15.97 12.49
CA LYS A 251 -12.26 15.28 11.28
C LYS A 251 -11.24 14.18 11.55
N TYR A 252 -10.23 14.44 12.38
CA TYR A 252 -9.10 13.53 12.56
C TYR A 252 -9.16 12.70 13.84
N SER A 253 -9.78 13.18 14.91
CA SER A 253 -9.84 12.46 16.19
C SER A 253 -11.06 11.56 16.35
N GLY A 254 -12.00 11.57 15.40
CA GLY A 254 -13.24 10.77 15.46
C GLY A 254 -14.24 11.20 16.55
N SER A 255 -13.91 12.24 17.33
CA SER A 255 -14.79 12.83 18.33
C SER A 255 -15.97 13.57 17.68
N TRP A 256 -17.15 13.44 18.29
CA TRP A 256 -18.39 14.05 17.81
C TRP A 256 -19.04 14.86 18.93
N CYS A 257 -20.25 14.49 19.35
CA CYS A 257 -20.94 15.16 20.46
C CYS A 257 -20.40 14.63 21.80
N PRO A 258 -19.81 15.48 22.66
CA PRO A 258 -19.32 15.07 23.97
C PRO A 258 -20.45 14.61 24.88
N GLN A 259 -21.64 15.21 24.77
CA GLN A 259 -22.81 14.82 25.55
C GLN A 259 -23.43 13.51 25.07
N CYS A 260 -23.31 13.16 23.79
CA CYS A 260 -23.65 11.80 23.34
C CYS A 260 -22.54 10.80 23.66
N ALA A 261 -21.28 11.24 23.79
CA ALA A 261 -20.16 10.39 24.17
C ALA A 261 -20.16 10.07 25.67
N SER A 262 -20.47 11.03 26.52
CA SER A 262 -20.69 10.84 27.95
C SER A 262 -22.04 10.16 28.21
N GLY A 263 -22.05 9.16 29.10
CA GLY A 263 -23.27 8.45 29.49
C GLY A 263 -23.97 7.69 28.35
N ARG A 264 -23.27 7.39 27.25
CA ARG A 264 -23.81 6.57 26.15
C ARG A 264 -24.12 5.17 26.66
N SER A 265 -23.15 4.56 27.35
CA SER A 265 -23.30 3.25 27.96
C SER A 265 -24.34 3.19 29.08
N GLU A 266 -24.39 4.19 29.96
CA GLU A 266 -25.37 4.23 31.07
C GLU A 266 -26.80 4.40 30.54
N ARG A 267 -27.02 5.32 29.59
CA ARG A 267 -28.32 5.49 28.92
C ARG A 267 -28.70 4.29 28.05
N ASP A 268 -27.73 3.69 27.37
CA ASP A 268 -27.95 2.47 26.58
C ASP A 268 -28.41 1.34 27.51
N VAL A 269 -27.75 1.12 28.65
CA VAL A 269 -28.16 0.12 29.64
C VAL A 269 -29.53 0.48 30.22
N ARG A 270 -29.77 1.73 30.64
CA ARG A 270 -31.08 2.19 31.12
C ARG A 270 -32.20 1.84 30.14
N ARG A 271 -32.01 2.17 28.85
CA ARG A 271 -32.97 1.87 27.79
C ARG A 271 -33.22 0.37 27.66
N ILE A 272 -32.19 -0.47 27.77
CA ILE A 272 -32.36 -1.93 27.74
C ILE A 272 -33.28 -2.38 28.88
N PHE A 273 -33.07 -1.90 30.11
CA PHE A 273 -33.92 -2.22 31.25
C PHE A 273 -35.37 -1.75 31.07
N GLU A 274 -35.56 -0.50 30.62
CA GLU A 274 -36.89 0.08 30.39
C GLU A 274 -37.64 -0.60 29.24
N THR A 275 -36.93 -1.16 28.25
CA THR A 275 -37.54 -1.99 27.19
C THR A 275 -37.89 -3.39 27.68
N ILE A 276 -37.07 -4.01 28.54
CA ILE A 276 -37.37 -5.34 29.12
C ILE A 276 -38.54 -5.26 30.12
N PHE A 277 -38.66 -4.14 30.83
CA PHE A 277 -39.73 -3.89 31.80
C PHE A 277 -40.56 -2.65 31.40
N PRO A 278 -41.43 -2.76 30.39
CA PRO A 278 -42.30 -1.65 29.98
C PRO A 278 -43.09 -1.09 31.17
N GLY A 279 -43.12 0.23 31.32
CA GLY A 279 -43.82 0.91 32.42
C GLY A 279 -42.99 1.11 33.70
N HIS A 280 -41.78 0.56 33.77
CA HIS A 280 -40.87 0.74 34.90
C HIS A 280 -39.68 1.65 34.52
N ALA A 281 -39.55 2.80 35.19
CA ALA A 281 -38.42 3.70 35.00
C ALA A 281 -37.22 3.31 35.89
N PHE A 282 -36.01 3.55 35.39
CA PHE A 282 -34.76 3.30 36.13
C PHE A 282 -33.92 4.60 36.28
N PRO A 283 -34.39 5.57 37.09
CA PRO A 283 -33.65 6.82 37.31
C PRO A 283 -32.35 6.58 38.10
N SER A 284 -31.32 7.38 37.79
CA SER A 284 -30.13 7.48 38.65
C SER A 284 -30.56 8.08 39.99
N CYS A 285 -30.21 7.44 41.11
CA CYS A 285 -30.64 7.91 42.43
C CYS A 285 -29.64 7.58 43.54
N ARG A 286 -29.76 8.29 44.67
CA ARG A 286 -28.99 8.06 45.91
C ARG A 286 -29.92 7.58 47.02
N PRO A 287 -30.28 6.28 47.04
CA PRO A 287 -31.29 5.78 47.95
C PRO A 287 -30.88 5.95 49.41
N SER A 288 -31.85 6.15 50.29
CA SER A 288 -31.64 6.41 51.73
C SER A 288 -30.93 5.26 52.45
N PHE A 289 -31.11 4.03 51.97
CA PHE A 289 -30.49 2.82 52.51
C PHE A 289 -29.01 2.66 52.13
N LEU A 290 -28.53 3.34 51.09
CA LEU A 290 -27.18 3.18 50.56
C LEU A 290 -26.21 4.21 51.16
N LYS A 291 -25.84 4.00 52.43
CA LYS A 291 -24.92 4.88 53.19
C LYS A 291 -23.49 4.33 53.14
N GLY A 292 -22.55 5.11 52.60
CA GLY A 292 -21.12 4.79 52.58
C GLY A 292 -20.40 5.14 53.89
N GLY A 293 -19.12 4.78 53.97
CA GLY A 293 -18.25 5.17 55.10
C GLY A 293 -18.19 6.70 55.22
N ARG A 294 -18.55 7.24 56.39
CA ARG A 294 -18.77 8.67 56.72
C ARG A 294 -20.16 9.25 56.42
N GLY A 295 -21.18 8.43 56.21
CA GLY A 295 -22.58 8.88 56.13
C GLY A 295 -22.98 9.56 54.81
N ARG A 296 -22.08 9.62 53.82
CA ARG A 296 -22.41 10.04 52.45
C ARG A 296 -23.20 8.96 51.74
N ARG A 297 -24.30 9.35 51.08
CA ARG A 297 -25.11 8.43 50.27
C ARG A 297 -24.36 8.08 48.99
N LEU A 298 -24.32 6.80 48.65
CA LEU A 298 -23.78 6.33 47.38
C LEU A 298 -24.88 6.40 46.32
N GLU A 299 -24.49 6.42 45.05
CA GLU A 299 -25.38 6.54 43.89
C GLU A 299 -25.45 5.22 43.14
N LEU A 300 -26.64 4.91 42.60
CA LEU A 300 -26.88 3.83 41.63
C LEU A 300 -27.18 4.46 40.26
N ASP A 301 -26.61 3.89 39.20
CA ASP A 301 -26.81 4.39 37.82
C ASP A 301 -28.27 4.25 37.34
N GLY A 302 -28.98 3.24 37.82
CA GLY A 302 -30.43 3.16 37.68
C GLY A 302 -31.06 2.23 38.71
N TYR A 303 -32.15 2.65 39.33
CA TYR A 303 -32.87 1.87 40.34
C TYR A 303 -34.38 1.98 40.16
N CYS A 304 -35.05 0.83 40.15
CA CYS A 304 -36.50 0.72 40.17
C CYS A 304 -36.95 0.09 41.49
N GLU A 305 -37.64 0.88 42.32
CA GLU A 305 -38.13 0.45 43.63
C GLU A 305 -39.17 -0.67 43.52
N SER A 306 -40.13 -0.54 42.60
CA SER A 306 -41.20 -1.52 42.38
C SER A 306 -40.70 -2.93 42.04
N LEU A 307 -39.54 -3.05 41.39
CA LEU A 307 -38.93 -4.33 41.02
C LEU A 307 -37.82 -4.77 41.97
N ALA A 308 -37.48 -3.94 42.97
CA ALA A 308 -36.28 -4.07 43.80
C ALA A 308 -35.03 -4.42 42.93
N LEU A 309 -34.86 -3.69 41.83
CA LEU A 309 -33.87 -3.98 40.78
C LEU A 309 -33.08 -2.72 40.43
N ALA A 310 -31.76 -2.85 40.37
CA ALA A 310 -30.84 -1.78 39.98
C ALA A 310 -29.81 -2.26 38.95
N PHE A 311 -29.17 -1.32 38.27
CA PHE A 311 -27.99 -1.59 37.45
C PHE A 311 -26.85 -0.59 37.74
N GLU A 312 -25.62 -1.02 37.47
CA GLU A 312 -24.39 -0.22 37.47
C GLU A 312 -23.61 -0.50 36.19
N TYR A 313 -23.12 0.54 35.51
CA TYR A 313 -22.24 0.40 34.36
C TYR A 313 -20.80 0.74 34.77
N ASN A 314 -19.95 -0.28 34.78
CA ASN A 314 -18.56 -0.13 35.22
C ASN A 314 -17.65 0.17 34.01
N GLY A 315 -17.11 1.40 33.97
CA GLY A 315 -16.06 1.82 33.05
C GLY A 315 -14.71 1.11 33.28
N GLU A 316 -13.76 1.29 32.37
CA GLU A 316 -12.40 0.70 32.44
C GLU A 316 -11.65 1.01 33.74
N GLN A 317 -11.91 2.19 34.30
CA GLN A 317 -11.40 2.66 35.59
C GLN A 317 -11.76 1.76 36.80
N HIS A 318 -12.80 0.91 36.71
CA HIS A 318 -13.16 -0.04 37.77
C HIS A 318 -12.33 -1.33 37.73
N TYR A 319 -11.63 -1.59 36.62
CA TYR A 319 -10.96 -2.86 36.36
C TYR A 319 -9.45 -2.74 36.22
N THR A 320 -8.94 -1.54 35.90
CA THR A 320 -7.50 -1.31 35.70
C THR A 320 -6.99 -0.15 36.54
N ALA A 321 -5.91 -0.38 37.29
CA ALA A 321 -5.16 0.67 37.98
C ALA A 321 -4.36 1.51 36.97
N CYS A 322 -5.00 2.49 36.33
CA CYS A 322 -4.34 3.38 35.38
C CYS A 322 -3.91 4.69 36.07
N SER A 323 -2.63 5.06 35.96
CA SER A 323 -2.08 6.31 36.53
C SER A 323 -2.80 7.57 36.06
N TYR A 324 -3.32 7.59 34.83
CA TYR A 324 -4.06 8.73 34.26
C TYR A 324 -5.36 9.08 35.02
N PHE A 325 -6.05 8.09 35.57
CA PHE A 325 -7.32 8.29 36.30
C PHE A 325 -7.14 8.41 37.83
N HIS A 326 -5.97 8.02 38.35
CA HIS A 326 -5.70 7.93 39.80
C HIS A 326 -4.65 8.94 40.28
N GLN A 327 -4.08 9.76 39.40
CA GLN A 327 -3.24 10.89 39.81
C GLN A 327 -4.11 12.09 40.21
N GLY A 328 -4.09 12.45 41.51
CA GLY A 328 -4.52 13.77 41.98
C GLY A 328 -5.86 13.86 42.74
N LYS A 329 -6.57 12.77 42.97
CA LYS A 329 -7.70 12.73 43.93
C LYS A 329 -7.48 11.55 44.85
N GLY A 330 -7.41 11.78 46.17
CA GLY A 330 -7.01 10.82 47.21
C GLY A 330 -7.88 9.57 47.40
N SER A 331 -8.29 8.90 46.32
CA SER A 331 -8.89 7.56 46.33
C SER A 331 -7.94 6.61 45.59
N SER A 332 -7.27 5.74 46.34
CA SER A 332 -6.51 4.63 45.77
C SER A 332 -7.46 3.68 45.02
N TYR A 333 -6.94 2.93 44.04
CA TYR A 333 -7.69 1.87 43.35
C TYR A 333 -8.33 0.88 44.35
N ALA A 334 -7.65 0.60 45.46
CA ALA A 334 -8.17 -0.21 46.56
C ALA A 334 -9.45 0.37 47.19
N SER A 335 -9.52 1.69 47.44
CA SER A 335 -10.71 2.30 48.04
C SER A 335 -11.90 2.40 47.09
N LEU A 336 -11.67 2.35 45.77
CA LEU A 336 -12.73 2.20 44.77
C LEU A 336 -13.33 0.78 44.80
N LEU A 337 -12.48 -0.26 44.86
CA LEU A 337 -12.92 -1.65 44.98
C LEU A 337 -13.69 -1.91 46.29
N ASP A 338 -13.23 -1.34 47.41
CA ASP A 338 -13.92 -1.44 48.70
C ASP A 338 -15.30 -0.80 48.65
N ARG A 339 -15.42 0.37 48.00
CA ARG A 339 -16.68 1.08 47.85
C ARG A 339 -17.67 0.32 46.96
N ASP A 340 -17.20 -0.26 45.86
CA ASP A 340 -18.04 -1.03 44.95
C ASP A 340 -18.52 -2.34 45.61
N SER A 341 -17.64 -2.99 46.40
CA SER A 341 -17.99 -4.17 47.19
C SER A 341 -19.01 -3.83 48.28
N LEU A 342 -18.84 -2.70 48.98
CA LEU A 342 -19.78 -2.20 49.97
C LEU A 342 -21.14 -1.89 49.35
N LYS A 343 -21.18 -1.23 48.18
CA LYS A 343 -22.44 -0.95 47.46
C LYS A 343 -23.24 -2.23 47.22
N LEU A 344 -22.60 -3.25 46.65
CA LEU A 344 -23.25 -4.53 46.34
C LEU A 344 -23.71 -5.25 47.60
N HIS A 345 -22.91 -5.20 48.68
CA HIS A 345 -23.29 -5.78 49.97
C HIS A 345 -24.52 -5.10 50.57
N LEU A 346 -24.55 -3.77 50.61
CA LEU A 346 -25.69 -3.00 51.13
C LEU A 346 -26.96 -3.24 50.31
N CYS A 347 -26.86 -3.31 48.98
CA CYS A 347 -28.02 -3.63 48.15
C CYS A 347 -28.58 -5.02 48.47
N ARG A 348 -27.71 -6.03 48.67
CA ARG A 348 -28.13 -7.39 49.05
C ARG A 348 -28.84 -7.43 50.40
N LEU A 349 -28.38 -6.67 51.40
CA LEU A 349 -29.02 -6.62 52.72
C LEU A 349 -30.46 -6.09 52.67
N VAL A 350 -30.75 -5.19 51.74
CA VAL A 350 -32.08 -4.56 51.58
C VAL A 350 -32.92 -5.32 50.54
N GLY A 351 -32.43 -6.45 50.01
CA GLY A 351 -33.12 -7.26 49.00
C GLY A 351 -33.11 -6.65 47.59
N VAL A 352 -32.30 -5.63 47.33
CA VAL A 352 -32.16 -5.01 46.00
C VAL A 352 -31.19 -5.83 45.15
N ARG A 353 -31.69 -6.31 44.02
CA ARG A 353 -30.93 -7.07 43.02
C ARG A 353 -30.18 -6.09 42.11
N VAL A 354 -28.87 -6.27 41.94
CA VAL A 354 -28.03 -5.37 41.14
C VAL A 354 -27.37 -6.09 39.96
N VAL A 355 -27.56 -5.55 38.76
CA VAL A 355 -26.87 -6.00 37.54
C VAL A 355 -25.68 -5.08 37.26
N VAL A 356 -24.47 -5.62 37.32
CA VAL A 356 -23.25 -4.88 36.97
C VAL A 356 -22.89 -5.19 35.52
N VAL A 357 -22.85 -4.15 34.67
CA VAL A 357 -22.53 -4.25 33.25
C VAL A 357 -21.12 -3.71 33.00
N PRO A 358 -20.13 -4.56 32.67
CA PRO A 358 -18.77 -4.12 32.36
C PRO A 358 -18.66 -3.38 31.01
N PHE A 359 -17.71 -2.45 30.90
CA PHE A 359 -17.51 -1.66 29.68
C PHE A 359 -17.13 -2.47 28.43
N TRP A 360 -16.46 -3.61 28.59
CA TRP A 360 -16.04 -4.46 27.47
C TRP A 360 -17.20 -5.25 26.86
N VAL A 361 -18.38 -5.28 27.49
CA VAL A 361 -19.57 -5.94 26.95
C VAL A 361 -20.09 -5.14 25.76
N LYS A 362 -19.87 -5.68 24.56
CA LYS A 362 -20.34 -5.09 23.29
C LYS A 362 -21.84 -5.33 23.09
N ASP A 363 -22.30 -6.56 23.26
CA ASP A 363 -23.73 -6.91 23.21
C ASP A 363 -24.36 -6.84 24.61
N ARG A 364 -24.78 -5.63 24.97
CA ARG A 364 -25.39 -5.35 26.27
C ARG A 364 -26.80 -5.91 26.40
N TRP A 365 -27.53 -6.03 25.28
CA TRP A 365 -28.91 -6.52 25.26
C TRP A 365 -28.96 -7.99 25.69
N SER A 366 -28.18 -8.84 25.03
CA SER A 366 -28.11 -10.26 25.37
C SER A 366 -27.52 -10.47 26.76
N PHE A 367 -26.48 -9.71 27.13
CA PHE A 367 -25.88 -9.79 28.46
C PHE A 367 -26.89 -9.52 29.57
N VAL A 368 -27.66 -8.43 29.48
CA VAL A 368 -28.65 -8.07 30.50
C VAL A 368 -29.73 -9.14 30.61
N ARG A 369 -30.28 -9.63 29.48
CA ARG A 369 -31.30 -10.71 29.50
C ARG A 369 -30.78 -11.99 30.13
N CYS A 370 -29.58 -12.43 29.74
CA CYS A 370 -28.95 -13.61 30.33
C CYS A 370 -28.69 -13.44 31.83
N TYR A 371 -28.32 -12.24 32.28
CA TYR A 371 -28.09 -11.96 33.70
C TYR A 371 -29.42 -12.00 34.49
N LEU A 372 -30.48 -11.42 33.93
CA LEU A 372 -31.80 -11.37 34.56
C LEU A 372 -32.48 -12.75 34.69
N LEU A 373 -32.09 -13.75 33.88
CA LEU A 373 -32.59 -15.14 34.02
C LEU A 373 -32.31 -15.76 35.39
N ARG A 374 -31.39 -15.20 36.17
CA ARG A 374 -31.15 -15.60 37.57
C ARG A 374 -32.34 -15.32 38.48
N TRP A 375 -33.22 -14.41 38.09
CA TRP A 375 -34.23 -13.80 38.96
C TRP A 375 -35.62 -13.68 38.35
N PHE A 376 -35.73 -13.73 37.01
CA PHE A 376 -36.98 -13.61 36.27
C PHE A 376 -37.13 -14.79 35.31
N SER A 377 -38.37 -15.22 35.08
CA SER A 377 -38.67 -16.32 34.16
C SER A 377 -38.39 -15.93 32.71
N ILE A 378 -38.15 -16.95 31.87
CA ILE A 378 -37.88 -16.74 30.44
C ILE A 378 -39.04 -16.03 29.73
N SER A 379 -40.28 -16.26 30.15
CA SER A 379 -41.48 -15.64 29.56
C SER A 379 -41.55 -14.12 29.78
N VAL A 380 -41.02 -13.62 30.90
CA VAL A 380 -40.94 -12.17 31.19
C VAL A 380 -39.83 -11.54 30.36
N LEU A 381 -38.71 -12.24 30.20
CA LEU A 381 -37.52 -11.71 29.52
C LEU A 381 -37.56 -11.92 28.02
N PHE A 382 -38.35 -12.86 27.51
CA PHE A 382 -38.54 -13.22 26.10
C PHE A 382 -40.04 -13.39 25.84
N PRO A 383 -40.80 -12.28 25.70
CA PRO A 383 -42.20 -12.39 25.31
C PRO A 383 -42.25 -13.06 23.94
N ILE A 384 -42.86 -14.25 23.89
CA ILE A 384 -43.19 -14.93 22.64
C ILE A 384 -44.16 -13.99 21.92
N PRO A 385 -43.93 -13.61 20.65
CA PRO A 385 -44.91 -12.85 19.91
C PRO A 385 -46.20 -13.67 19.87
N LEU A 386 -47.24 -13.19 20.55
CA LEU A 386 -48.59 -13.71 20.40
C LEU A 386 -49.07 -13.26 19.02
N GLY A 387 -48.91 -14.12 18.01
CA GLY A 387 -49.44 -13.91 16.67
C GLY A 387 -48.47 -14.34 15.57
N VAL A 388 -48.68 -15.56 15.08
CA VAL A 388 -48.27 -16.00 13.73
C VAL A 388 -49.29 -15.47 12.74
#